data_AF-A0A446CM51-F1
#
_entry.id   AF-A0A446CM51-F1
#
_cell.length_a   1.000
_cell.length_b   1.000
_cell.length_c   1.000
_cell.angle_alpha   90.00
_cell.angle_beta   90.00
_cell.angle_gamma   90.00
#
_symmetry.space_group_name_H-M   'P 1'
#
loop_
_entity.id
_entity.type
_entity.pdbx_description
1 polymer ?
#
loop_
_entity_poly.entity_id
_entity_poly.type
_entity_poly.pdbx_seq_one_letter_code
_entity_poly.pdbx_strand_id
1 'polypeptide(L)'
;MFSIKHWMKLLFGTVCLASAAQAAAADAYPAEPIKLIVPYVAGASTDSLARMVGKDLGEEFKKPVIIENRPGAGGTIAADFLRRQPADGYTFGFTTDGIMAVNPAIYKKLNYDSLKDFTPLSIAVNAPIVLVVRSDSPFKTAQELIAHAKANPEGLSYGSAGLGSSQHMAGELLKSMAGVNILHVPYRGGEPAMTDLLGGQISMMFVQSASAKQLVDAGKIRILAIGSPQRNKQFPNIPTLDEIGLKGYDSDTWYGFNMPANADPKIVETLSAAIVRSLKKRQTQLEELGYDVVASSPEEQRKNIQANLKKWADVAKKAGIYHVQ
;
A
#
# COMPACT_ATOMS: atom_id res chain seq x y z
N MET A 1 -43.91 -22.60 75.85
CA MET A 1 -44.76 -22.06 74.77
C MET A 1 -44.18 -20.71 74.33
N PHE A 2 -43.45 -20.66 73.22
CA PHE A 2 -43.43 -19.60 72.21
C PHE A 2 -42.46 -20.05 71.10
N SER A 3 -42.93 -20.04 69.86
CA SER A 3 -42.40 -20.82 68.74
C SER A 3 -41.26 -20.10 68.01
N ILE A 4 -40.05 -20.67 68.05
CA ILE A 4 -38.83 -20.21 67.35
C ILE A 4 -38.87 -20.53 65.83
N LYS A 5 -39.95 -21.12 65.31
CA LYS A 5 -40.01 -21.61 63.91
C LYS A 5 -40.33 -20.55 62.83
N HIS A 6 -40.50 -19.28 63.17
CA HIS A 6 -40.92 -18.24 62.19
C HIS A 6 -39.82 -17.28 61.74
N TRP A 7 -38.65 -17.27 62.38
CA TRP A 7 -37.58 -16.30 62.05
C TRP A 7 -36.56 -16.83 61.03
N MET A 8 -36.66 -18.10 60.64
CA MET A 8 -35.72 -18.75 59.73
C MET A 8 -36.21 -18.84 58.26
N LYS A 9 -37.37 -18.24 57.96
CA LYS A 9 -37.93 -18.18 56.59
C LYS A 9 -37.85 -16.78 55.93
N LEU A 10 -37.41 -15.76 56.66
CA LEU A 10 -37.28 -14.38 56.16
C LEU A 10 -35.84 -13.94 55.89
N LEU A 11 -34.85 -14.77 56.21
CA LEU A 11 -33.43 -14.53 55.91
C LEU A 11 -32.90 -15.30 54.68
N PHE A 12 -33.73 -16.16 54.08
CA PHE A 12 -33.40 -16.91 52.85
C PHE A 12 -33.95 -16.28 51.57
N GLY A 13 -34.58 -15.09 51.66
CA GLY A 13 -35.24 -14.40 50.55
C GLY A 13 -34.45 -13.22 49.95
N THR A 14 -33.26 -12.90 50.46
CA THR A 14 -32.57 -11.63 50.12
C THR A 14 -31.13 -11.82 49.62
N VAL A 15 -30.73 -13.03 49.23
CA VAL A 15 -29.36 -13.31 48.72
C VAL A 15 -29.33 -13.74 47.24
N CYS A 16 -30.48 -13.90 46.58
CA CYS A 16 -30.53 -14.40 45.19
C CYS A 16 -30.72 -13.34 44.09
N LEU A 17 -30.59 -12.04 44.39
CA LEU A 17 -30.82 -10.95 43.42
C LEU A 17 -29.58 -10.14 43.04
N ALA A 18 -28.38 -10.50 43.53
CA ALA A 18 -27.14 -9.79 43.21
C ALA A 18 -26.36 -10.38 42.01
N SER A 19 -26.82 -11.48 41.41
CA SER A 19 -26.04 -12.23 40.40
C SER A 19 -26.41 -11.93 38.94
N ALA A 20 -27.28 -10.95 38.67
CA ALA A 20 -27.78 -10.65 37.32
C ALA A 20 -27.14 -9.40 36.67
N ALA A 21 -26.03 -8.90 37.22
CA ALA A 21 -25.33 -7.72 36.70
C ALA A 21 -23.86 -8.01 36.33
N GLN A 22 -23.55 -9.20 35.83
CA GLN A 22 -22.47 -9.33 34.85
C GLN A 22 -23.09 -9.11 33.47
N ALA A 23 -23.54 -7.87 33.22
CA ALA A 23 -23.61 -7.41 31.84
C ALA A 23 -22.19 -7.59 31.30
N ALA A 24 -22.04 -8.49 30.33
CA ALA A 24 -20.80 -8.68 29.61
C ALA A 24 -20.32 -7.30 29.16
N ALA A 25 -19.33 -6.75 29.86
CA ALA A 25 -18.43 -5.81 29.23
C ALA A 25 -17.80 -6.65 28.11
N ALA A 26 -18.39 -6.57 26.91
CA ALA A 26 -17.67 -6.97 25.72
C ALA A 26 -16.37 -6.21 25.82
N ASP A 27 -15.26 -6.93 26.08
CA ASP A 27 -13.97 -6.30 26.30
C ASP A 27 -13.75 -5.34 25.14
N ALA A 28 -13.68 -4.05 25.46
CA ALA A 28 -13.69 -3.00 24.46
C ALA A 28 -12.42 -3.17 23.62
N TYR A 29 -12.58 -3.70 22.41
CA TYR A 29 -11.49 -3.83 21.46
C TYR A 29 -11.05 -2.41 21.02
N PRO A 30 -9.73 -2.10 21.03
CA PRO A 30 -8.61 -2.94 21.48
C PRO A 30 -8.31 -2.80 22.99
N ALA A 31 -7.99 -3.91 23.66
CA ALA A 31 -7.59 -3.93 25.08
C ALA A 31 -6.07 -3.81 25.29
N GLU A 32 -5.27 -4.09 24.26
CA GLU A 32 -3.81 -4.12 24.28
C GLU A 32 -3.21 -3.44 23.03
N PRO A 33 -1.88 -3.24 22.96
CA PRO A 33 -1.23 -2.67 21.78
C PRO A 33 -1.54 -3.42 20.48
N ILE A 34 -1.70 -2.69 19.38
CA ILE A 34 -1.91 -3.26 18.05
C ILE A 34 -0.58 -3.22 17.27
N LYS A 35 -0.32 -4.22 16.44
CA LYS A 35 0.80 -4.24 15.50
C LYS A 35 0.34 -3.90 14.08
N LEU A 36 1.07 -3.02 13.42
CA LEU A 36 0.91 -2.67 12.01
C LEU A 36 2.16 -3.09 11.24
N ILE A 37 2.01 -4.12 10.42
CA ILE A 37 3.10 -4.67 9.59
C ILE A 37 3.27 -3.82 8.34
N VAL A 38 4.48 -3.35 8.06
CA VAL A 38 4.80 -2.52 6.89
C VAL A 38 5.75 -3.27 5.95
N PRO A 39 5.49 -3.32 4.63
CA PRO A 39 6.17 -4.24 3.72
C PRO A 39 7.51 -3.74 3.18
N TYR A 40 7.94 -2.52 3.55
CA TYR A 40 9.16 -1.89 3.07
C TYR A 40 9.95 -1.26 4.22
N VAL A 41 11.18 -0.84 3.90
CA VAL A 41 12.13 -0.22 4.84
C VAL A 41 11.56 1.06 5.46
N ALA A 42 12.05 1.41 6.65
CA ALA A 42 11.71 2.68 7.29
C ALA A 42 12.12 3.86 6.41
N GLY A 43 11.33 4.94 6.41
CA GLY A 43 11.56 6.10 5.53
C GLY A 43 10.85 6.03 4.18
N ALA A 44 10.51 4.83 3.69
CA ALA A 44 9.74 4.67 2.47
C ALA A 44 8.33 5.33 2.58
N SER A 45 7.73 5.65 1.44
CA SER A 45 6.38 6.24 1.33
C SER A 45 5.32 5.45 2.12
N THR A 46 5.37 4.11 2.08
CA THR A 46 4.48 3.23 2.83
C THR A 46 4.68 3.32 4.35
N ASP A 47 5.93 3.43 4.81
CA ASP A 47 6.27 3.55 6.23
C ASP A 47 5.81 4.89 6.78
N SER A 48 6.06 5.97 6.04
CA SER A 48 5.60 7.32 6.40
C SER A 48 4.08 7.38 6.57
N LEU A 49 3.31 6.84 5.60
CA LEU A 49 1.86 6.82 5.68
C LEU A 49 1.35 5.91 6.82
N ALA A 50 1.93 4.73 6.99
CA ALA A 50 1.58 3.81 8.07
C ALA A 50 1.81 4.44 9.46
N ARG A 51 2.90 5.19 9.65
CA ARG A 51 3.18 5.92 10.90
C ARG A 51 2.17 7.03 11.16
N MET A 52 1.75 7.78 10.13
CA MET A 52 0.71 8.81 10.28
C MET A 52 -0.62 8.22 10.74
N VAL A 53 -1.05 7.12 10.11
CA VAL A 53 -2.30 6.43 10.47
C VAL A 53 -2.18 5.77 11.85
N GLY A 54 -1.08 5.05 12.10
CA GLY A 54 -0.83 4.39 13.40
C GLY A 54 -0.84 5.36 14.57
N LYS A 55 -0.33 6.58 14.40
CA LYS A 55 -0.40 7.64 15.41
C LYS A 55 -1.86 8.01 15.74
N ASP A 56 -2.69 8.28 14.72
CA ASP A 56 -4.09 8.67 14.95
C ASP A 56 -4.90 7.53 15.57
N LEU A 57 -4.69 6.29 15.11
CA LEU A 57 -5.33 5.11 15.69
C LEU A 57 -4.93 4.94 17.16
N GLY A 58 -3.66 5.19 17.49
CA GLY A 58 -3.20 5.08 18.87
C GLY A 58 -3.80 6.13 19.80
N GLU A 59 -4.01 7.34 19.30
CA GLU A 59 -4.74 8.41 19.99
C GLU A 59 -6.22 8.04 20.16
N GLU A 60 -6.87 7.53 19.10
CA GLU A 60 -8.29 7.18 19.10
C GLU A 60 -8.60 6.01 20.04
N PHE A 61 -7.81 4.94 19.97
CA PHE A 61 -8.01 3.73 20.77
C PHE A 61 -7.39 3.81 22.16
N LYS A 62 -6.55 4.82 22.44
CA LYS A 62 -5.76 4.93 23.68
C LYS A 62 -4.90 3.68 23.94
N LYS A 63 -4.42 3.06 22.85
CA LYS A 63 -3.51 1.90 22.83
C LYS A 63 -2.45 2.15 21.78
N PRO A 64 -1.17 1.86 22.03
CA PRO A 64 -0.14 2.14 21.05
C PRO A 64 -0.30 1.24 19.81
N VAL A 65 -0.06 1.81 18.62
CA VAL A 65 0.10 1.06 17.38
C VAL A 65 1.59 0.94 17.07
N ILE A 66 2.11 -0.28 17.12
CA ILE A 66 3.52 -0.59 16.93
C ILE A 66 3.77 -0.91 15.45
N ILE A 67 4.61 -0.11 14.80
CA ILE A 67 5.02 -0.34 13.41
C ILE A 67 6.15 -1.37 13.36
N GLU A 68 5.95 -2.48 12.64
CA GLU A 68 7.00 -3.46 12.35
C GLU A 68 7.29 -3.50 10.83
N ASN A 69 8.45 -2.97 10.42
CA ASN A 69 8.90 -3.05 9.02
C ASN A 69 9.44 -4.45 8.70
N ARG A 70 8.89 -5.10 7.67
CA ARG A 70 9.30 -6.43 7.18
C ARG A 70 9.61 -6.38 5.67
N PRO A 71 10.74 -5.77 5.26
CA PRO A 71 11.08 -5.60 3.86
C PRO A 71 11.52 -6.90 3.18
N GLY A 72 11.39 -6.94 1.85
CA GLY A 72 12.01 -7.93 0.98
C GLY A 72 11.05 -8.57 -0.01
N ALA A 73 11.61 -9.05 -1.14
CA ALA A 73 10.91 -9.75 -2.21
C ALA A 73 9.58 -9.10 -2.63
N GLY A 74 9.60 -7.79 -2.95
CA GLY A 74 8.39 -7.06 -3.38
C GLY A 74 7.25 -7.02 -2.35
N GLY A 75 7.57 -7.16 -1.06
CA GLY A 75 6.60 -7.18 0.04
C GLY A 75 6.01 -8.56 0.35
N THR A 76 6.42 -9.61 -0.37
CA THR A 76 5.91 -10.97 -0.14
C THR A 76 6.27 -11.51 1.25
N ILE A 77 7.40 -11.09 1.84
CA ILE A 77 7.79 -11.47 3.21
C ILE A 77 6.79 -10.93 4.24
N ALA A 78 6.39 -9.67 4.11
CA ALA A 78 5.39 -9.08 4.99
C ALA A 78 4.01 -9.72 4.81
N ALA A 79 3.61 -9.99 3.56
CA ALA A 79 2.35 -10.66 3.26
C ALA A 79 2.30 -12.08 3.83
N ASP A 80 3.37 -12.87 3.65
CA ASP A 80 3.48 -14.23 4.19
C ASP A 80 3.48 -14.25 5.74
N PHE A 81 4.09 -13.24 6.36
CA PHE A 81 4.02 -13.07 7.82
C PHE A 81 2.60 -12.72 8.27
N LEU A 82 1.98 -11.73 7.62
CA LEU A 82 0.66 -11.20 7.97
C LEU A 82 -0.41 -12.29 7.91
N ARG A 83 -0.47 -13.07 6.81
CA ARG A 83 -1.49 -14.13 6.66
C ARG A 83 -1.45 -15.21 7.74
N ARG A 84 -0.32 -15.36 8.45
CA ARG A 84 -0.13 -16.36 9.52
C ARG A 84 -0.49 -15.80 10.90
N GLN A 85 -0.79 -14.51 11.00
CA GLN A 85 -1.18 -13.90 12.26
C GLN A 85 -2.62 -14.28 12.63
N PRO A 86 -2.95 -14.31 13.92
CA PRO A 86 -4.33 -14.42 14.36
C PRO A 86 -5.20 -13.31 13.77
N ALA A 87 -6.43 -13.63 13.39
CA ALA A 87 -7.40 -12.68 12.84
C ALA A 87 -8.19 -11.92 13.95
N ASP A 88 -7.52 -11.63 15.07
CA ASP A 88 -8.10 -11.12 16.31
C ASP A 88 -8.05 -9.58 16.45
N GLY A 89 -7.60 -8.88 15.40
CA GLY A 89 -7.50 -7.42 15.37
C GLY A 89 -6.16 -6.85 15.86
N TYR A 90 -5.35 -7.61 16.59
CA TYR A 90 -4.12 -7.10 17.17
C TYR A 90 -2.93 -7.11 16.22
N THR A 91 -3.08 -7.73 15.03
CA THR A 91 -2.15 -7.53 13.93
C THR A 91 -2.89 -7.27 12.62
N PHE A 92 -2.57 -6.15 11.99
CA PHE A 92 -2.99 -5.83 10.62
C PHE A 92 -1.77 -5.35 9.82
N GLY A 93 -1.92 -5.25 8.51
CA GLY A 93 -0.82 -4.94 7.63
C GLY A 93 -1.14 -3.85 6.63
N PHE A 94 -0.11 -3.10 6.29
CA PHE A 94 -0.08 -2.22 5.15
C PHE A 94 0.30 -3.04 3.92
N THR A 95 -0.45 -2.89 2.83
CA THR A 95 -0.21 -3.58 1.56
C THR A 95 -0.21 -2.57 0.42
N THR A 96 0.21 -3.02 -0.76
CA THR A 96 0.18 -2.24 -1.99
C THR A 96 -0.48 -3.07 -3.10
N ASP A 97 -0.85 -2.41 -4.19
CA ASP A 97 -1.28 -3.08 -5.42
C ASP A 97 -0.24 -4.11 -5.91
N GLY A 98 1.05 -3.77 -5.74
CA GLY A 98 2.16 -4.70 -6.00
C GLY A 98 2.01 -6.03 -5.26
N ILE A 99 1.72 -5.95 -3.96
CA ILE A 99 1.53 -7.13 -3.11
C ILE A 99 0.24 -7.87 -3.47
N MET A 100 -0.86 -7.14 -3.64
CA MET A 100 -2.18 -7.76 -3.74
C MET A 100 -2.54 -8.22 -5.16
N ALA A 101 -1.91 -7.66 -6.21
CA ALA A 101 -2.29 -7.94 -7.60
C ALA A 101 -1.11 -8.25 -8.53
N VAL A 102 0.03 -7.55 -8.40
CA VAL A 102 1.20 -7.79 -9.27
C VAL A 102 1.91 -9.10 -8.93
N ASN A 103 2.25 -9.32 -7.66
CA ASN A 103 3.02 -10.49 -7.23
C ASN A 103 2.35 -11.82 -7.69
N PRO A 104 1.02 -12.02 -7.55
CA PRO A 104 0.33 -13.18 -8.11
C PRO A 104 0.53 -13.42 -9.61
N ALA A 105 0.77 -12.36 -10.40
CA ALA A 105 0.98 -12.47 -11.84
C ALA A 105 2.41 -12.87 -12.22
N ILE A 106 3.42 -12.54 -11.41
CA ILE A 106 4.83 -12.66 -11.82
C ILE A 106 5.59 -13.78 -11.10
N TYR A 107 5.18 -14.16 -9.89
CA TYR A 107 5.81 -15.26 -9.14
C TYR A 107 5.17 -16.59 -9.55
N LYS A 108 5.98 -17.58 -9.89
CA LYS A 108 5.57 -18.99 -10.12
C LYS A 108 5.00 -19.60 -8.85
N LYS A 109 5.63 -19.28 -7.72
CA LYS A 109 5.22 -19.76 -6.40
C LYS A 109 5.12 -18.57 -5.46
N LEU A 110 3.88 -18.26 -5.10
CA LEU A 110 3.56 -17.28 -4.09
C LEU A 110 3.03 -18.00 -2.86
N ASN A 111 3.52 -17.62 -1.67
CA ASN A 111 3.12 -18.27 -0.43
C ASN A 111 1.81 -17.71 0.15
N TYR A 112 1.07 -16.89 -0.60
CA TYR A 112 -0.21 -16.35 -0.20
C TYR A 112 -1.16 -16.22 -1.39
N ASP A 113 -2.46 -16.20 -1.10
CA ASP A 113 -3.56 -15.88 -2.02
C ASP A 113 -4.19 -14.54 -1.61
N SER A 114 -4.08 -13.53 -2.47
CA SER A 114 -4.53 -12.17 -2.17
C SER A 114 -6.01 -12.05 -1.80
N LEU A 115 -6.86 -12.98 -2.26
CA LEU A 115 -8.31 -12.94 -2.03
C LEU A 115 -8.73 -13.82 -0.85
N LYS A 116 -8.00 -14.91 -0.59
CA LYS A 116 -8.35 -15.88 0.46
C LYS A 116 -7.66 -15.63 1.78
N ASP A 117 -6.42 -15.15 1.76
CA ASP A 117 -5.58 -15.04 2.95
C ASP A 117 -5.72 -13.69 3.68
N PHE A 118 -6.50 -12.75 3.11
CA PHE A 118 -6.63 -11.40 3.65
C PHE A 118 -8.08 -10.90 3.69
N THR A 119 -8.37 -10.15 4.75
CA THR A 119 -9.60 -9.38 4.92
C THR A 119 -9.30 -7.89 4.66
N PRO A 120 -9.86 -7.28 3.59
CA PRO A 120 -9.68 -5.87 3.28
C PRO A 120 -10.17 -4.95 4.40
N LEU A 121 -9.49 -3.81 4.62
CA LEU A 121 -9.92 -2.76 5.53
C LEU A 121 -10.23 -1.46 4.78
N SER A 122 -9.28 -0.94 4.01
CA SER A 122 -9.45 0.26 3.21
C SER A 122 -8.31 0.42 2.20
N ILE A 123 -8.63 0.84 0.98
CA ILE A 123 -7.65 1.56 0.15
C ILE A 123 -7.47 2.93 0.79
N ALA A 124 -6.25 3.19 1.23
CA ALA A 124 -5.91 4.44 1.87
C ALA A 124 -5.83 5.57 0.84
N VAL A 125 -4.96 5.38 -0.14
CA VAL A 125 -4.61 6.37 -1.15
C VAL A 125 -4.30 5.68 -2.48
N ASN A 126 -4.57 6.36 -3.57
CA ASN A 126 -3.79 6.14 -4.79
C ASN A 126 -2.45 6.86 -4.61
N ALA A 127 -1.39 6.23 -5.09
CA ALA A 127 -0.04 6.72 -5.01
C ALA A 127 0.55 6.80 -6.42
N PRO A 128 0.16 7.84 -7.21
CA PRO A 128 0.56 7.98 -8.60
C PRO A 128 2.06 7.79 -8.79
N ILE A 129 2.42 7.00 -9.79
CA ILE A 129 3.80 6.77 -10.17
C ILE A 129 4.18 7.77 -11.25
N VAL A 130 5.39 8.31 -11.17
CA VAL A 130 5.93 9.30 -12.09
C VAL A 130 7.24 8.81 -12.68
N LEU A 131 7.44 9.06 -13.97
CA LEU A 131 8.70 8.82 -14.68
C LEU A 131 9.65 9.97 -14.39
N VAL A 132 10.79 9.68 -13.77
CA VAL A 132 11.78 10.71 -13.40
C VAL A 132 13.15 10.43 -13.99
N VAL A 133 13.88 11.52 -14.20
CA VAL A 133 15.29 11.55 -14.58
C VAL A 133 16.04 12.54 -13.69
N ARG A 134 17.38 12.48 -13.67
CA ARG A 134 18.19 13.52 -13.02
C ARG A 134 17.93 14.90 -13.64
N SER A 135 18.02 15.97 -12.85
CA SER A 135 17.62 17.31 -13.32
C SER A 135 18.47 17.84 -14.50
N ASP A 136 19.74 17.48 -14.54
CA ASP A 136 20.69 17.77 -15.63
C ASP A 136 20.60 16.81 -16.83
N SER A 137 19.72 15.81 -16.77
CA SER A 137 19.49 14.88 -17.88
C SER A 137 19.19 15.65 -19.19
N PRO A 138 19.71 15.18 -20.34
CA PRO A 138 19.40 15.79 -21.63
C PRO A 138 17.92 15.66 -21.97
N PHE A 139 17.21 14.69 -21.41
CA PHE A 139 15.78 14.49 -21.63
C PHE A 139 14.96 15.49 -20.82
N LYS A 140 14.19 16.31 -21.54
CA LYS A 140 13.24 17.29 -20.98
C LYS A 140 11.81 16.80 -21.08
N THR A 141 11.53 15.88 -22.00
CA THR A 141 10.22 15.26 -22.18
C THR A 141 10.32 13.73 -22.21
N ALA A 142 9.22 13.05 -21.89
CA ALA A 142 9.15 11.59 -21.99
C ALA A 142 9.20 11.12 -23.45
N GLN A 143 8.70 11.92 -24.40
CA GLN A 143 8.81 11.65 -25.84
C GLN A 143 10.26 11.63 -26.32
N GLU A 144 11.09 12.59 -25.88
CA GLU A 144 12.53 12.59 -26.18
C GLU A 144 13.22 11.34 -25.64
N LEU A 145 12.91 10.96 -24.40
CA LEU A 145 13.46 9.75 -23.78
C LEU A 145 13.04 8.50 -24.57
N ILE A 146 11.76 8.38 -24.93
CA ILE A 146 11.24 7.25 -25.72
C ILE A 146 11.87 7.20 -27.11
N ALA A 147 11.98 8.35 -27.79
CA ALA A 147 12.61 8.43 -29.11
C ALA A 147 14.09 8.01 -29.04
N HIS A 148 14.81 8.46 -28.02
CA HIS A 148 16.19 8.05 -27.79
C HIS A 148 16.31 6.55 -27.51
N ALA A 149 15.43 5.98 -26.68
CA ALA A 149 15.40 4.55 -26.38
C ALA A 149 15.15 3.71 -27.64
N LYS A 150 14.30 4.18 -28.56
CA LYS A 150 14.06 3.53 -29.87
C LYS A 150 15.30 3.54 -30.75
N ALA A 151 16.02 4.65 -30.78
CA ALA A 151 17.23 4.80 -31.58
C ALA A 151 18.45 4.08 -30.97
N ASN A 152 18.46 3.87 -29.65
CA ASN A 152 19.59 3.33 -28.89
C ASN A 152 19.14 2.20 -27.94
N PRO A 153 18.89 0.98 -28.45
CA PRO A 153 18.27 -0.11 -27.69
C PRO A 153 19.10 -0.66 -26.51
N GLU A 154 20.37 -0.26 -26.37
CA GLU A 154 21.24 -0.61 -25.23
C GLU A 154 21.63 0.61 -24.38
N GLY A 155 21.09 1.81 -24.69
CA GLY A 155 21.60 3.07 -24.15
C GLY A 155 20.99 3.53 -22.83
N LEU A 156 19.88 2.94 -22.39
CA LEU A 156 19.17 3.39 -21.20
C LEU A 156 18.91 2.25 -20.20
N SER A 157 18.92 2.62 -18.92
CA SER A 157 18.55 1.76 -17.80
C SER A 157 17.54 2.43 -16.88
N TYR A 158 16.74 1.63 -16.18
CA TYR A 158 15.84 2.11 -15.14
C TYR A 158 15.93 1.32 -13.84
N GLY A 159 15.85 2.04 -12.72
CA GLY A 159 15.86 1.45 -11.38
C GLY A 159 14.46 1.13 -10.86
N SER A 160 14.34 0.10 -10.01
CA SER A 160 13.11 -0.18 -9.25
C SER A 160 13.41 -0.56 -7.80
N ALA A 161 12.36 -0.63 -6.97
CA ALA A 161 12.45 -1.16 -5.61
C ALA A 161 12.59 -2.69 -5.52
N GLY A 162 12.89 -3.34 -6.65
CA GLY A 162 13.03 -4.78 -6.79
C GLY A 162 12.08 -5.36 -7.83
N LEU A 163 12.29 -6.63 -8.09
CA LEU A 163 11.42 -7.42 -8.95
C LEU A 163 10.00 -7.47 -8.37
N GLY A 164 9.02 -7.17 -9.22
CA GLY A 164 7.60 -7.13 -8.86
C GLY A 164 7.11 -5.90 -8.14
N SER A 165 7.99 -4.95 -7.84
CA SER A 165 7.55 -3.66 -7.32
C SER A 165 6.74 -2.90 -8.38
N SER A 166 5.91 -1.95 -7.95
CA SER A 166 5.12 -1.14 -8.89
C SER A 166 6.00 -0.34 -9.86
N GLN A 167 7.20 0.06 -9.44
CA GLN A 167 8.19 0.71 -10.30
C GLN A 167 8.72 -0.21 -11.40
N HIS A 168 8.98 -1.49 -11.09
CA HIS A 168 9.37 -2.49 -12.09
C HIS A 168 8.25 -2.66 -13.12
N MET A 169 7.02 -2.82 -12.66
CA MET A 169 5.88 -3.00 -13.55
C MET A 169 5.58 -1.79 -14.44
N ALA A 170 5.76 -0.57 -13.91
CA ALA A 170 5.67 0.65 -14.71
C ALA A 170 6.72 0.65 -15.83
N GLY A 171 7.98 0.31 -15.52
CA GLY A 171 9.03 0.18 -16.52
C GLY A 171 8.74 -0.86 -17.60
N GLU A 172 8.28 -2.04 -17.21
CA GLU A 172 7.93 -3.11 -18.16
C GLU A 172 6.70 -2.75 -19.02
N LEU A 173 5.70 -2.07 -18.44
CA LEU A 173 4.56 -1.55 -19.21
C LEU A 173 5.02 -0.50 -20.23
N LEU A 174 5.94 0.40 -19.84
CA LEU A 174 6.51 1.41 -20.74
C LEU A 174 7.25 0.74 -21.89
N LYS A 175 8.14 -0.23 -21.60
CA LYS A 175 8.88 -0.99 -22.60
C LYS A 175 7.95 -1.66 -23.61
N SER A 176 6.93 -2.37 -23.10
CA SER A 176 5.95 -3.09 -23.91
C SER A 176 5.15 -2.15 -24.80
N MET A 177 4.58 -1.08 -24.24
CA MET A 177 3.69 -0.17 -24.99
C MET A 177 4.44 0.77 -25.94
N ALA A 178 5.64 1.20 -25.57
CA ALA A 178 6.45 2.07 -26.42
C ALA A 178 7.29 1.30 -27.46
N GLY A 179 7.41 -0.02 -27.33
CA GLY A 179 8.24 -0.85 -28.20
C GLY A 179 9.72 -0.51 -28.05
N VAL A 180 10.19 -0.34 -26.82
CA VAL A 180 11.57 0.07 -26.51
C VAL A 180 12.26 -0.98 -25.65
N ASN A 181 13.57 -1.12 -25.84
CA ASN A 181 14.41 -1.91 -24.96
C ASN A 181 15.13 -0.99 -23.96
N ILE A 182 14.90 -1.20 -22.68
CA ILE A 182 15.52 -0.45 -21.57
C ILE A 182 15.90 -1.47 -20.50
N LEU A 183 17.13 -1.42 -20.02
CA LEU A 183 17.65 -2.35 -19.03
C LEU A 183 17.01 -2.09 -17.66
N HIS A 184 16.39 -3.11 -17.06
CA HIS A 184 15.92 -3.04 -15.68
C HIS A 184 17.07 -3.34 -14.70
N VAL A 185 17.25 -2.48 -13.70
CA VAL A 185 18.20 -2.66 -12.60
C VAL A 185 17.42 -2.75 -11.27
N PRO A 186 17.27 -3.94 -10.67
CA PRO A 186 16.53 -4.11 -9.41
C PRO A 186 17.37 -3.73 -8.19
N TYR A 187 16.80 -2.95 -7.27
CA TYR A 187 17.40 -2.61 -5.98
C TYR A 187 16.61 -3.20 -4.81
N ARG A 188 17.17 -3.15 -3.60
CA ARG A 188 16.49 -3.55 -2.35
C ARG A 188 15.62 -2.42 -1.77
N GLY A 189 14.89 -1.71 -2.62
CA GLY A 189 14.08 -0.54 -2.23
C GLY A 189 14.22 0.63 -3.21
N GLY A 190 13.29 1.59 -3.14
CA GLY A 190 13.30 2.75 -4.02
C GLY A 190 14.40 3.78 -3.71
N GLU A 191 14.81 3.87 -2.44
CA GLU A 191 15.85 4.82 -2.01
C GLU A 191 17.26 4.49 -2.54
N PRO A 192 17.75 3.23 -2.50
CA PRO A 192 18.99 2.88 -3.17
C PRO A 192 18.94 3.16 -4.68
N ALA A 193 17.83 2.86 -5.34
CA ALA A 193 17.66 3.17 -6.77
C ALA A 193 17.72 4.69 -7.04
N MET A 194 17.09 5.50 -6.18
CA MET A 194 17.13 6.96 -6.29
C MET A 194 18.55 7.50 -6.07
N THR A 195 19.32 6.92 -5.15
CA THR A 195 20.72 7.27 -4.92
C THR A 195 21.54 7.06 -6.20
N ASP A 196 21.36 5.93 -6.87
CA ASP A 196 22.04 5.60 -8.11
C ASP A 196 21.57 6.46 -9.29
N LEU A 197 20.30 6.87 -9.33
CA LEU A 197 19.82 7.87 -10.30
C LEU A 197 20.53 9.21 -10.12
N LEU A 198 20.62 9.70 -8.88
CA LEU A 198 21.31 10.95 -8.57
C LEU A 198 22.81 10.86 -8.86
N GLY A 199 23.41 9.69 -8.61
CA GLY A 199 24.79 9.36 -8.97
C GLY A 199 25.04 9.16 -10.47
N GLY A 200 23.99 9.11 -11.29
CA GLY A 200 24.08 8.91 -12.75
C GLY A 200 24.38 7.47 -13.18
N GLN A 201 24.19 6.48 -12.30
CA GLN A 201 24.41 5.06 -12.60
C GLN A 201 23.24 4.44 -13.38
N ILE A 202 22.04 5.00 -13.21
CA ILE A 202 20.85 4.65 -13.99
C ILE A 202 20.27 5.88 -14.69
N SER A 203 19.62 5.68 -15.84
CA SER A 203 19.16 6.78 -16.68
C SER A 203 17.84 7.39 -16.20
N MET A 204 16.95 6.55 -15.67
CA MET A 204 15.62 6.95 -15.23
C MET A 204 15.12 6.03 -14.11
N MET A 205 13.99 6.40 -13.51
CA MET A 205 13.22 5.45 -12.70
C MET A 205 11.75 5.86 -12.71
N PHE A 206 10.90 4.88 -12.43
CA PHE A 206 9.56 5.17 -11.97
C PHE A 206 9.58 5.26 -10.45
N VAL A 207 8.91 6.25 -9.87
CA VAL A 207 8.84 6.43 -8.42
C VAL A 207 7.49 7.02 -8.04
N GLN A 208 7.04 6.85 -6.81
CA GLN A 208 5.82 7.52 -6.34
C GLN A 208 5.99 9.04 -6.37
N SER A 209 4.95 9.75 -6.80
CA SER A 209 4.83 11.22 -6.78
C SER A 209 5.28 11.80 -5.43
N ALA A 210 4.88 11.17 -4.32
CA ALA A 210 5.22 11.62 -2.98
C ALA A 210 6.71 11.52 -2.65
N SER A 211 7.39 10.49 -3.14
CA SER A 211 8.84 10.37 -3.00
C SER A 211 9.59 11.29 -3.97
N ALA A 212 9.01 11.60 -5.14
CA ALA A 212 9.59 12.53 -6.08
C ALA A 212 9.51 13.99 -5.61
N LYS A 213 8.42 14.38 -4.95
CA LYS A 213 8.08 15.78 -4.68
C LYS A 213 9.22 16.58 -4.04
N GLN A 214 9.78 16.11 -2.93
CA GLN A 214 10.87 16.82 -2.24
C GLN A 214 12.12 16.97 -3.11
N LEU A 215 12.45 15.97 -3.94
CA LEU A 215 13.62 16.01 -4.81
C LEU A 215 13.41 16.89 -6.05
N VAL A 216 12.17 16.98 -6.54
CA VAL A 216 11.77 17.94 -7.58
C VAL A 216 11.85 19.36 -7.04
N ASP A 217 11.29 19.62 -5.87
CA ASP A 217 11.32 20.92 -5.20
C ASP A 217 12.78 21.37 -4.91
N ALA A 218 13.67 20.42 -4.60
CA ALA A 218 15.10 20.65 -4.42
C ALA A 218 15.92 20.71 -5.74
N GLY A 219 15.28 20.60 -6.91
CA GLY A 219 15.94 20.68 -8.21
C GLY A 219 16.90 19.52 -8.53
N LYS A 220 16.75 18.37 -7.86
CA LYS A 220 17.64 17.19 -8.02
C LYS A 220 17.18 16.25 -9.14
N ILE A 221 15.88 16.17 -9.36
CA ILE A 221 15.27 15.35 -10.42
C ILE A 221 14.23 16.15 -11.21
N ARG A 222 13.87 15.66 -12.39
CA ARG A 222 12.77 16.15 -13.23
C ARG A 222 11.76 15.03 -13.45
N ILE A 223 10.47 15.35 -13.31
CA ILE A 223 9.39 14.47 -13.76
C ILE A 223 9.16 14.69 -15.25
N LEU A 224 9.17 13.61 -16.03
CA LEU A 224 8.93 13.63 -17.48
C LEU A 224 7.48 13.30 -17.85
N ALA A 225 6.84 12.39 -17.10
CA ALA A 225 5.45 12.00 -17.31
C ALA A 225 4.83 11.38 -16.05
N ILE A 226 3.50 11.45 -15.98
CA ILE A 226 2.70 10.75 -14.97
C ILE A 226 2.28 9.38 -15.52
N GLY A 227 2.39 8.34 -14.70
CA GLY A 227 2.05 6.96 -15.06
C GLY A 227 0.59 6.56 -14.82
N SER A 228 -0.22 7.42 -14.19
CA SER A 228 -1.66 7.23 -14.01
C SER A 228 -2.46 7.74 -15.23
N PRO A 229 -3.74 7.31 -15.40
CA PRO A 229 -4.60 7.76 -16.49
C PRO A 229 -4.90 9.27 -16.47
N GLN A 230 -4.85 9.87 -15.28
CA GLN A 230 -5.09 11.30 -15.05
C GLN A 230 -3.82 11.97 -14.53
N ARG A 231 -3.68 13.27 -14.80
CA ARG A 231 -2.58 14.08 -14.26
C ARG A 231 -2.69 14.16 -12.74
N ASN A 232 -1.53 14.23 -12.08
CA ASN A 232 -1.48 14.45 -10.64
C ASN A 232 -1.72 15.94 -10.33
N LYS A 233 -2.59 16.23 -9.35
CA LYS A 233 -2.94 17.61 -8.96
C LYS A 233 -1.74 18.44 -8.49
N GLN A 234 -0.71 17.80 -7.91
CA GLN A 234 0.54 18.46 -7.51
C GLN A 234 1.46 18.76 -8.70
N PHE A 235 1.25 18.09 -9.83
CA PHE A 235 2.04 18.23 -11.05
C PHE A 235 1.14 18.48 -12.27
N PRO A 236 0.27 19.51 -12.26
CA PRO A 236 -0.81 19.67 -13.26
C PRO A 236 -0.27 19.94 -14.68
N ASN A 237 0.96 20.45 -14.77
CA ASN A 237 1.63 20.77 -16.03
C ASN A 237 2.39 19.58 -16.62
N ILE A 238 2.53 18.47 -15.89
CA ILE A 238 3.21 17.27 -16.38
C ILE A 238 2.17 16.37 -17.05
N PRO A 239 2.37 15.97 -18.32
CA PRO A 239 1.41 15.11 -19.01
C PRO A 239 1.48 13.68 -18.51
N THR A 240 0.41 12.91 -18.73
CA THR A 240 0.41 11.46 -18.54
C THR A 240 1.09 10.75 -19.70
N LEU A 241 1.49 9.50 -19.49
CA LEU A 241 2.00 8.63 -20.57
C LEU A 241 0.91 8.35 -21.63
N ASP A 242 -0.38 8.34 -21.25
CA ASP A 242 -1.50 8.26 -22.20
C ASP A 242 -1.59 9.51 -23.10
N GLU A 243 -1.50 10.70 -22.51
CA GLU A 243 -1.61 11.98 -23.24
C GLU A 243 -0.52 12.12 -24.30
N ILE A 244 0.64 11.50 -24.10
CA ILE A 244 1.80 11.59 -25.01
C ILE A 244 1.92 10.41 -25.99
N GLY A 245 0.88 9.59 -26.12
CA GLY A 245 0.75 8.60 -27.19
C GLY A 245 0.81 7.14 -26.77
N LEU A 246 1.03 6.82 -25.49
CA LEU A 246 0.91 5.45 -24.98
C LEU A 246 -0.52 5.19 -24.51
N LYS A 247 -1.46 5.10 -25.48
CA LYS A 247 -2.88 5.01 -25.17
C LYS A 247 -3.25 3.81 -24.30
N GLY A 248 -3.95 4.07 -23.20
CA GLY A 248 -4.31 3.11 -22.17
C GLY A 248 -3.20 2.83 -21.15
N TYR A 249 -2.11 3.60 -21.15
CA TYR A 249 -1.04 3.42 -20.16
C TYR A 249 -1.58 3.75 -18.77
N ASP A 250 -1.47 2.77 -17.88
CA ASP A 250 -1.89 2.91 -16.49
C ASP A 250 -1.02 2.00 -15.61
N SER A 251 0.01 2.60 -15.03
CA SER A 251 0.84 1.99 -13.98
C SER A 251 0.52 2.58 -12.61
N ASP A 252 -0.68 3.11 -12.42
CA ASP A 252 -1.08 3.63 -11.11
C ASP A 252 -1.06 2.50 -10.07
N THR A 253 -0.79 2.88 -8.81
CA THR A 253 -0.76 1.94 -7.69
C THR A 253 -1.53 2.56 -6.54
N TRP A 254 -2.06 1.70 -5.68
CA TRP A 254 -2.67 2.13 -4.43
C TRP A 254 -1.95 1.53 -3.23
N TYR A 255 -2.13 2.18 -2.09
CA TYR A 255 -1.74 1.69 -0.78
C TYR A 255 -2.98 1.45 0.07
N GLY A 256 -2.95 0.42 0.90
CA GLY A 256 -4.11 0.08 1.71
C GLY A 256 -3.77 -0.79 2.89
N PHE A 257 -4.81 -1.10 3.66
CA PHE A 257 -4.71 -1.88 4.88
C PHE A 257 -5.49 -3.18 4.73
N ASN A 258 -4.94 -4.26 5.29
CA ASN A 258 -5.54 -5.58 5.28
C ASN A 258 -5.30 -6.27 6.63
N MET A 259 -6.23 -7.14 7.02
CA MET A 259 -6.10 -8.08 8.12
C MET A 259 -5.85 -9.49 7.59
N PRO A 260 -5.43 -10.44 8.45
CA PRO A 260 -5.52 -11.86 8.14
C PRO A 260 -6.96 -12.28 7.75
N ALA A 261 -7.07 -13.38 7.01
CA ALA A 261 -8.36 -13.94 6.63
C ALA A 261 -9.27 -14.25 7.83
N ASN A 262 -10.58 -14.21 7.60
CA ASN A 262 -11.61 -14.60 8.59
C ASN A 262 -11.66 -13.72 9.85
N ALA A 263 -11.20 -12.47 9.75
CA ALA A 263 -11.34 -11.49 10.83
C ALA A 263 -12.82 -11.24 11.18
N ASP A 264 -13.11 -11.03 12.47
CA ASP A 264 -14.47 -10.74 12.94
C ASP A 264 -15.00 -9.45 12.26
N PRO A 265 -16.21 -9.48 11.68
CA PRO A 265 -16.78 -8.31 11.00
C PRO A 265 -16.82 -7.03 11.86
N LYS A 266 -17.00 -7.13 13.18
CA LYS A 266 -17.00 -5.97 14.09
C LYS A 266 -15.60 -5.37 14.25
N ILE A 267 -14.56 -6.21 14.24
CA ILE A 267 -13.17 -5.76 14.29
C ILE A 267 -12.81 -5.06 12.97
N VAL A 268 -13.22 -5.64 11.84
CA VAL A 268 -13.07 -5.05 10.51
C VAL A 268 -13.76 -3.70 10.43
N GLU A 269 -15.01 -3.60 10.89
CA GLU A 269 -15.75 -2.32 10.95
C GLU A 269 -15.03 -1.29 11.82
N THR A 270 -14.58 -1.70 13.03
CA THR A 270 -13.92 -0.79 13.97
C THR A 270 -12.61 -0.25 13.40
N LEU A 271 -11.73 -1.12 12.90
CA LEU A 271 -10.45 -0.73 12.33
C LEU A 271 -10.60 0.05 11.02
N SER A 272 -11.44 -0.41 10.08
CA SER A 272 -11.64 0.29 8.81
C SER A 272 -12.21 1.69 9.02
N ALA A 273 -13.16 1.85 9.95
CA ALA A 273 -13.71 3.16 10.28
C ALA A 273 -12.65 4.11 10.88
N ALA A 274 -11.80 3.61 11.78
CA ALA A 274 -10.72 4.40 12.38
C ALA A 274 -9.67 4.82 11.34
N ILE A 275 -9.29 3.90 10.45
CA ILE A 275 -8.38 4.16 9.33
C ILE A 275 -8.97 5.25 8.42
N VAL A 276 -10.22 5.10 8.00
CA VAL A 276 -10.91 6.07 7.14
C VAL A 276 -10.99 7.45 7.80
N ARG A 277 -11.28 7.53 9.11
CA ARG A 277 -11.26 8.79 9.86
C ARG A 277 -9.88 9.44 9.86
N SER A 278 -8.82 8.67 10.14
CA SER A 278 -7.44 9.17 10.10
C SER A 278 -7.06 9.71 8.72
N LEU A 279 -7.39 8.99 7.66
CA LEU A 279 -7.09 9.40 6.29
C LEU A 279 -7.81 10.70 5.91
N LYS A 280 -9.10 10.82 6.24
CA LYS A 280 -9.89 12.04 6.01
C LYS A 280 -9.38 13.22 6.83
N LYS A 281 -9.01 13.00 8.10
CA LYS A 281 -8.37 14.02 8.96
C LYS A 281 -7.08 14.57 8.33
N ARG A 282 -6.35 13.74 7.59
CA ARG A 282 -5.06 14.07 6.96
C ARG A 282 -5.14 14.42 5.49
N GLN A 283 -6.35 14.56 4.92
CA GLN A 283 -6.52 14.63 3.48
C GLN A 283 -5.65 15.70 2.81
N THR A 284 -5.70 16.94 3.29
CA THR A 284 -4.88 18.03 2.75
C THR A 284 -3.39 17.72 2.82
N GLN A 285 -2.90 17.24 3.97
CA GLN A 285 -1.49 16.88 4.14
C GLN A 285 -1.06 15.77 3.17
N LEU A 286 -1.91 14.75 2.96
CA LEU A 286 -1.61 13.64 2.05
C LEU A 286 -1.64 14.08 0.59
N GLU A 287 -2.60 14.92 0.22
CA GLU A 287 -2.72 15.49 -1.12
C GLU A 287 -1.56 16.43 -1.46
N GLU A 288 -1.08 17.23 -0.49
CA GLU A 288 0.13 18.06 -0.63
C GLU A 288 1.39 17.21 -0.80
N LEU A 289 1.43 16.02 -0.19
CA LEU A 289 2.48 15.05 -0.45
C LEU A 289 2.33 14.38 -1.82
N GLY A 290 1.23 14.57 -2.56
CA GLY A 290 1.05 14.03 -3.90
C GLY A 290 0.33 12.67 -3.96
N TYR A 291 -0.29 12.24 -2.87
CA TYR A 291 -1.26 11.15 -2.86
C TYR A 291 -2.65 11.63 -3.28
N ASP A 292 -3.48 10.72 -3.79
CA ASP A 292 -4.92 10.97 -3.90
C ASP A 292 -5.64 10.14 -2.83
N VAL A 293 -6.29 10.80 -1.88
CA VAL A 293 -6.95 10.09 -0.77
C VAL A 293 -8.20 9.39 -1.26
N VAL A 294 -8.25 8.07 -1.06
CA VAL A 294 -9.39 7.23 -1.43
C VAL A 294 -10.25 6.95 -0.20
N ALA A 295 -9.62 6.48 0.88
CA ALA A 295 -10.28 6.08 2.12
C ALA A 295 -11.53 5.21 1.85
N SER A 296 -11.34 4.12 1.09
CA SER A 296 -12.43 3.26 0.62
C SER A 296 -13.06 2.44 1.74
N SER A 297 -14.23 1.87 1.46
CA SER A 297 -14.77 0.73 2.20
C SER A 297 -13.95 -0.56 1.95
N PRO A 298 -14.07 -1.58 2.84
CA PRO A 298 -13.52 -2.91 2.61
C PRO A 298 -13.98 -3.56 1.29
N GLU A 299 -15.25 -3.35 0.93
CA GLU A 299 -15.85 -3.96 -0.27
C GLU A 299 -15.31 -3.34 -1.56
N GLU A 300 -15.14 -2.01 -1.59
CA GLU A 300 -14.49 -1.32 -2.70
C GLU A 300 -13.04 -1.78 -2.86
N GLN A 301 -12.30 -1.96 -1.76
CA GLN A 301 -10.94 -2.50 -1.81
C GLN A 301 -10.93 -3.92 -2.40
N ARG A 302 -11.86 -4.80 -1.98
CA ARG A 302 -11.96 -6.17 -2.53
C ARG A 302 -12.19 -6.16 -4.04
N LYS A 303 -13.14 -5.35 -4.51
CA LYS A 303 -13.43 -5.20 -5.95
C LYS A 303 -12.22 -4.69 -6.73
N ASN A 304 -11.50 -3.73 -6.16
CA ASN A 304 -10.28 -3.19 -6.77
C ASN A 304 -9.19 -4.27 -6.89
N ILE A 305 -8.94 -5.07 -5.84
CA ILE A 305 -7.97 -6.17 -5.87
C ILE A 305 -8.34 -7.18 -6.98
N GLN A 306 -9.62 -7.56 -7.09
CA GLN A 306 -10.09 -8.48 -8.13
C GLN A 306 -9.87 -7.93 -9.55
N ALA A 307 -10.19 -6.66 -9.78
CA ALA A 307 -9.98 -6.01 -11.07
C ALA A 307 -8.47 -5.94 -11.42
N ASN A 308 -7.64 -5.57 -10.45
CA ASN A 308 -6.20 -5.42 -10.67
C ASN A 308 -5.48 -6.75 -10.85
N LEU A 309 -5.93 -7.84 -10.21
CA LEU A 309 -5.41 -9.19 -10.48
C LEU A 309 -5.54 -9.56 -11.96
N LYS A 310 -6.69 -9.26 -12.57
CA LYS A 310 -6.91 -9.48 -14.00
C LYS A 310 -6.02 -8.57 -14.85
N LYS A 311 -6.02 -7.26 -14.57
CA LYS A 311 -5.18 -6.27 -15.26
C LYS A 311 -3.72 -6.69 -15.29
N TRP A 312 -3.15 -7.02 -14.13
CA TRP A 312 -1.73 -7.34 -14.02
C TRP A 312 -1.36 -8.70 -14.58
N ALA A 313 -2.26 -9.70 -14.53
CA ALA A 313 -2.04 -10.95 -15.25
C ALA A 313 -1.89 -10.72 -16.76
N ASP A 314 -2.74 -9.87 -17.35
CA ASP A 314 -2.68 -9.54 -18.77
C ASP A 314 -1.43 -8.73 -19.12
N VAL A 315 -1.07 -7.74 -18.29
CA VAL A 315 0.15 -6.94 -18.47
C VAL A 315 1.40 -7.81 -18.36
N ALA A 316 1.51 -8.65 -17.32
CA ALA A 316 2.66 -9.50 -17.11
C ALA A 316 2.87 -10.50 -18.26
N LYS A 317 1.78 -11.04 -18.85
CA LYS A 317 1.85 -11.91 -20.03
C LYS A 317 2.40 -11.17 -21.24
N LYS A 318 1.89 -9.96 -21.52
CA LYS A 318 2.33 -9.13 -22.64
C LYS A 318 3.79 -8.68 -22.51
N ALA A 319 4.23 -8.42 -21.28
CA ALA A 319 5.60 -8.03 -20.99
C ALA A 319 6.57 -9.22 -20.88
N GLY A 320 6.09 -10.47 -21.01
CA GLY A 320 6.95 -11.66 -20.91
C GLY A 320 7.50 -11.92 -19.50
N ILE A 321 6.85 -11.37 -18.47
CA ILE A 321 7.24 -11.48 -17.06
C ILE A 321 6.22 -12.26 -16.21
N TYR A 322 5.27 -12.93 -16.85
CA TYR A 322 4.26 -13.76 -16.19
C TYR A 322 4.88 -15.05 -15.66
N HIS A 323 4.75 -15.32 -14.36
CA HIS A 323 5.34 -16.47 -13.68
C HIS A 323 6.81 -16.73 -14.07
N VAL A 324 7.63 -15.69 -14.05
CA VAL A 324 9.07 -15.81 -14.33
C VAL A 324 9.91 -15.94 -13.06
N GLN A 325 9.37 -15.54 -11.90
CA GLN A 325 10.08 -15.50 -10.62
C GLN A 325 9.77 -16.68 -9.71
#